data_AF-A0AAU0NTQ8-F1
#
_entry.id   AF-A0AAU0NTQ8-F1
#
_cell.length_a   1.000
_cell.length_b   1.000
_cell.length_c   1.000
_cell.angle_alpha   90.00
_cell.angle_beta   90.00
_cell.angle_gamma   90.00
#
_symmetry.space_group_name_H-M   'P 1'
#
loop_
_entity.id
_entity.type
_entity.pdbx_description
1 polymer ?
#
loop_
_entity_poly.entity_id
_entity_poly.type
_entity_poly.pdbx_seq_one_letter_code
_entity_poly.pdbx_strand_id
1 'polypeptide(L)'
;MFRKTANTGVYKDLAEPMQLRNVEKVAKDAGIGLDGVQIKIVRDPELIGKGLCGYASPDGKVIQLYPDGFTDTETLVKTLGHERMHIYQTRVLGPATDTETLNLYEKGAWGSEDSWWQYYNRGGK
;
A
#
# COMPACT_ATOMS: atom_id res chain seq x y z
N MET A 1 13.61 -2.56 27.23
CA MET A 1 13.85 -2.02 25.87
C MET A 1 12.59 -1.28 25.43
N PHE A 2 12.63 0.04 25.30
CA PHE A 2 11.45 0.83 24.93
C PHE A 2 11.11 0.63 23.45
N ARG A 3 9.84 0.34 23.15
CA ARG A 3 9.36 0.10 21.78
C ARG A 3 9.24 1.42 21.03
N LYS A 4 9.80 1.51 19.82
CA LYS A 4 9.63 2.68 18.95
C LYS A 4 8.21 2.68 18.37
N THR A 5 7.38 3.62 18.81
CA THR A 5 5.98 3.79 18.35
C THR A 5 5.82 4.81 17.23
N ALA A 6 6.88 5.57 16.91
CA ALA A 6 6.87 6.65 15.93
C ALA A 6 8.09 6.60 15.02
N ASN A 7 8.00 7.26 13.87
CA ASN A 7 9.12 7.51 12.98
C ASN A 7 10.12 8.50 13.62
N THR A 8 11.38 8.46 13.18
CA THR A 8 12.46 9.31 13.69
C THR A 8 13.36 9.80 12.56
N GLY A 9 14.14 10.85 12.79
CA GLY A 9 15.07 11.37 11.78
C GLY A 9 14.33 11.98 10.60
N VAL A 10 14.76 11.67 9.38
CA VAL A 10 14.19 12.22 8.13
C VAL A 10 12.74 11.81 7.87
N TYR A 11 12.24 10.78 8.56
CA TYR A 11 10.87 10.27 8.41
C TYR A 11 9.90 10.76 9.50
N LYS A 12 10.36 11.64 10.40
CA LYS A 12 9.60 12.05 11.61
C LYS A 12 8.23 12.67 11.31
N ASP A 13 8.07 13.27 10.12
CA ASP A 13 6.87 13.99 9.72
C ASP A 13 5.82 13.07 9.06
N LEU A 14 6.16 11.79 8.82
CA LEU A 14 5.20 10.77 8.38
C LEU A 14 4.38 10.28 9.57
N ALA A 15 3.05 10.40 9.49
CA ALA A 15 2.17 10.05 10.59
C ALA A 15 2.11 8.54 10.86
N GLU A 16 2.14 7.71 9.81
CA GLU A 16 2.11 6.26 9.94
C GLU A 16 3.53 5.71 10.17
N PRO A 17 3.76 4.91 11.23
CA PRO A 17 5.06 4.27 11.43
C PRO A 17 5.46 3.39 10.25
N MET A 18 6.64 3.61 9.68
CA MET A 18 7.23 2.80 8.61
C MET A 18 7.71 1.45 9.16
N GLN A 19 6.78 0.60 9.60
CA GLN A 19 7.03 -0.67 10.27
C GLN A 19 6.04 -1.73 9.77
N LEU A 20 6.51 -2.96 9.55
CA LEU A 20 5.68 -4.03 8.98
C LEU A 20 4.42 -4.30 9.82
N ARG A 21 4.55 -4.37 11.15
CA ARG A 21 3.41 -4.53 12.06
C ARG A 21 2.33 -3.46 11.93
N ASN A 22 2.73 -2.23 11.57
CA ASN A 22 1.80 -1.12 11.38
C ASN A 22 1.03 -1.32 10.07
N VAL A 23 1.77 -1.66 9.01
CA VAL A 23 1.19 -2.03 7.71
C VAL A 23 0.20 -3.19 7.85
N GLU A 24 0.59 -4.26 8.55
CA GLU A 24 -0.28 -5.42 8.79
C GLU A 24 -1.54 -5.06 9.58
N LYS A 25 -1.40 -4.20 10.60
CA LYS A 25 -2.55 -3.70 11.37
C LYS A 25 -3.49 -2.89 10.48
N VAL A 26 -2.97 -1.90 9.75
CA VAL A 26 -3.77 -1.03 8.87
C VAL A 26 -4.44 -1.84 7.77
N ALA A 27 -3.72 -2.78 7.14
CA ALA A 27 -4.28 -3.68 6.14
C ALA A 27 -5.43 -4.51 6.71
N LYS A 28 -5.26 -5.09 7.91
CA LYS A 28 -6.31 -5.85 8.59
C LYS A 28 -7.54 -4.97 8.88
N ASP A 29 -7.33 -3.81 9.50
CA ASP A 29 -8.39 -2.87 9.86
C ASP A 29 -9.15 -2.37 8.60
N ALA A 30 -8.49 -2.34 7.43
CA ALA A 30 -9.08 -1.99 6.14
C ALA A 30 -9.67 -3.19 5.36
N GLY A 31 -9.59 -4.41 5.89
CA GLY A 31 -10.07 -5.62 5.19
C GLY A 31 -9.19 -6.04 3.99
N ILE A 32 -7.96 -5.53 3.90
CA ILE A 32 -7.01 -5.80 2.82
C ILE A 32 -6.19 -7.03 3.19
N GLY A 33 -6.52 -8.18 2.59
CA GLY A 33 -5.80 -9.43 2.82
C GLY A 33 -4.42 -9.44 2.16
N LEU A 34 -3.36 -9.66 2.94
CA LEU A 34 -1.96 -9.70 2.47
C LEU A 34 -1.39 -11.13 2.39
N ASP A 35 -2.23 -12.16 2.55
CA ASP A 35 -1.80 -13.55 2.56
C ASP A 35 -1.10 -13.94 1.26
N GLY A 36 0.08 -14.54 1.40
CA GLY A 36 0.92 -14.94 0.28
C GLY A 36 1.51 -13.76 -0.52
N VAL A 37 1.50 -12.54 0.01
CA VAL A 37 2.14 -11.35 -0.58
C VAL A 37 3.29 -10.90 0.32
N GLN A 38 4.48 -10.73 -0.24
CA GLN A 38 5.63 -10.18 0.49
C GLN A 38 5.52 -8.66 0.55
N ILE A 39 5.49 -8.09 1.76
CA ILE A 39 5.55 -6.64 1.95
C ILE A 39 7.00 -6.20 2.13
N LYS A 40 7.41 -5.18 1.37
CA LYS A 40 8.72 -4.50 1.51
C LYS A 40 8.49 -3.02 1.76
N ILE A 41 9.07 -2.52 2.85
CA ILE A 41 9.07 -1.07 3.13
C ILE A 41 10.40 -0.51 2.67
N VAL A 42 10.38 0.34 1.65
CA VAL A 42 11.57 1.02 1.13
C VAL A 42 11.82 2.28 1.94
N ARG A 43 13.01 2.40 2.52
CA ARG A 43 13.43 3.54 3.34
C ARG A 43 14.49 4.32 2.61
N ASP A 44 14.07 4.95 1.52
CA ASP A 44 14.89 5.86 0.74
C ASP A 44 14.41 7.30 0.97
N PRO A 45 15.22 8.18 1.59
CA PRO A 45 14.85 9.57 1.80
C PRO A 45 14.60 10.35 0.52
N GLU A 46 15.17 9.93 -0.62
CA GLU A 46 14.98 10.61 -1.91
C GLU A 46 13.56 10.44 -2.48
N LEU A 47 12.80 9.47 -1.95
CA LEU A 47 11.41 9.21 -2.33
C LEU A 47 10.39 10.04 -1.54
N ILE A 48 10.82 10.82 -0.55
CA ILE A 48 9.93 11.71 0.21
C ILE A 48 9.47 12.88 -0.69
N GLY A 49 8.16 13.13 -0.73
CA GLY A 49 7.54 14.21 -1.50
C GLY A 49 7.58 14.00 -3.02
N LYS A 50 7.75 12.77 -3.49
CA LYS A 50 7.74 12.42 -4.92
C LYS A 50 6.35 12.08 -5.44
N GLY A 51 5.37 11.88 -4.56
CA GLY A 51 4.03 11.43 -4.92
C GLY A 51 3.97 9.96 -5.33
N LEU A 52 4.99 9.17 -4.97
CA LEU A 52 5.05 7.73 -5.22
C LEU A 52 4.80 7.01 -3.89
N CYS A 53 3.70 6.29 -3.79
CA CYS A 53 3.29 5.66 -2.53
C CYS A 53 3.58 4.15 -2.46
N GLY A 54 3.49 3.45 -3.59
CA GLY A 54 3.65 2.00 -3.63
C GLY A 54 4.00 1.45 -5.00
N TYR A 55 4.19 0.13 -5.03
CA TYR A 55 4.39 -0.64 -6.25
C TYR A 55 4.12 -2.13 -6.03
N ALA A 56 3.29 -2.73 -6.89
CA ALA A 56 3.11 -4.16 -7.00
C ALA A 56 4.03 -4.77 -8.07
N SER A 57 4.71 -5.87 -7.73
CA SER A 57 5.59 -6.55 -8.68
C SER A 57 4.80 -7.25 -9.81
N PRO A 58 5.35 -7.34 -11.04
CA PRO A 58 4.64 -7.88 -12.20
C PRO A 58 4.48 -9.41 -12.14
N ASP A 59 5.18 -10.07 -11.21
CA ASP A 59 4.98 -11.49 -10.90
C ASP A 59 3.89 -11.72 -9.83
N GLY A 60 3.27 -10.64 -9.34
CA GLY A 60 2.17 -10.68 -8.38
C GLY A 60 2.58 -11.14 -7.00
N LYS A 61 3.86 -11.03 -6.59
CA LYS A 61 4.33 -11.57 -5.30
C LYS A 61 4.68 -10.51 -4.25
N VAL A 62 5.02 -9.30 -4.65
CA VAL A 62 5.61 -8.29 -3.76
C VAL A 62 4.83 -6.99 -3.85
N ILE A 63 4.52 -6.39 -2.70
CA ILE A 63 4.13 -4.99 -2.60
C ILE A 63 5.28 -4.23 -1.94
N GLN A 64 5.75 -3.19 -2.62
CA GLN A 64 6.69 -2.21 -2.07
C GLN A 64 5.89 -1.00 -1.61
N LEU A 65 6.20 -0.49 -0.42
CA LEU A 65 5.64 0.74 0.12
C LEU A 65 6.77 1.76 0.27
N TYR A 66 6.52 2.96 -0.24
CA TYR A 66 7.44 4.09 -0.26
C TYR A 66 7.06 5.10 0.83
N PRO A 67 7.97 6.03 1.21
CA PRO A 67 7.73 6.97 2.31
C PRO A 67 6.42 7.74 2.22
N ASP A 68 6.03 8.24 1.05
CA ASP A 68 4.81 9.04 0.89
C ASP A 68 3.53 8.23 1.17
N GLY A 69 3.58 6.91 1.01
CA GLY A 69 2.50 6.00 1.41
C GLY A 69 2.22 6.00 2.92
N PHE A 70 3.12 6.54 3.74
CA PHE A 70 3.00 6.65 5.20
C PHE A 70 2.66 8.06 5.68
N THR A 71 2.33 8.99 4.77
CA THR A 71 2.00 10.39 5.12
C THR A 71 0.87 10.47 6.14
N ASP A 72 -0.19 9.68 5.91
CA ASP A 72 -1.33 9.51 6.82
C ASP A 72 -1.99 8.14 6.61
N THR A 73 -2.95 7.81 7.48
CA THR A 73 -3.66 6.54 7.47
C THR A 73 -4.47 6.33 6.19
N GLU A 74 -5.16 7.36 5.69
CA GLU A 74 -5.99 7.25 4.47
C GLU A 74 -5.10 6.90 3.28
N THR A 75 -3.97 7.60 3.14
CA THR A 75 -2.98 7.36 2.10
C THR A 75 -2.44 5.94 2.17
N LEU A 76 -2.11 5.44 3.37
CA LEU A 76 -1.63 4.08 3.55
C LEU A 76 -2.69 3.03 3.17
N VAL A 77 -3.94 3.23 3.59
CA VAL A 77 -5.06 2.34 3.27
C VAL A 77 -5.30 2.30 1.76
N LYS A 78 -5.39 3.47 1.12
CA LYS A 78 -5.62 3.58 -0.32
C LYS A 78 -4.49 2.94 -1.11
N THR A 79 -3.23 3.24 -0.75
CA THR A 79 -2.04 2.63 -1.37
C THR A 79 -2.06 1.10 -1.23
N LEU A 80 -2.30 0.58 -0.04
CA LEU A 80 -2.36 -0.88 0.17
C LEU A 80 -3.47 -1.54 -0.67
N GLY A 81 -4.65 -0.92 -0.72
CA GLY A 81 -5.78 -1.42 -1.50
C GLY A 81 -5.49 -1.40 -3.00
N HIS A 82 -4.88 -0.31 -3.47
CA HIS A 82 -4.44 -0.12 -4.85
C HIS A 82 -3.45 -1.21 -5.29
N GLU A 83 -2.35 -1.36 -4.56
CA GLU A 83 -1.34 -2.37 -4.90
C GLU A 83 -1.89 -3.79 -4.75
N ARG A 84 -2.78 -4.03 -3.77
CA ARG A 84 -3.44 -5.32 -3.61
C ARG A 84 -4.33 -5.67 -4.81
N MET A 85 -4.96 -4.67 -5.43
CA MET A 85 -5.73 -4.85 -6.66
C MET A 85 -4.82 -5.26 -7.82
N HIS A 86 -3.65 -4.63 -7.97
CA HIS A 86 -2.66 -5.05 -8.98
C HIS A 86 -2.16 -6.47 -8.77
N ILE A 87 -1.93 -6.89 -7.52
CA ILE A 87 -1.59 -8.28 -7.20
C ILE A 87 -2.73 -9.23 -7.62
N TYR A 88 -3.99 -8.87 -7.35
CA TYR A 88 -5.15 -9.67 -7.77
C TYR A 88 -5.23 -9.78 -9.30
N GLN A 89 -5.18 -8.64 -10.00
CA GLN A 89 -5.25 -8.57 -11.46
C GLN A 89 -4.15 -9.43 -12.09
N THR A 90 -2.90 -9.23 -11.67
CA THR A 90 -1.75 -10.02 -12.17
C THR A 90 -1.92 -11.52 -11.94
N ARG A 91 -2.39 -11.95 -10.75
CA ARG A 91 -2.53 -13.38 -10.42
C ARG A 91 -3.69 -14.06 -11.14
N VAL A 92 -4.78 -13.33 -11.40
CA VAL A 92 -6.03 -13.92 -11.93
C VAL A 92 -6.16 -13.74 -13.43
N LEU A 93 -5.75 -12.57 -13.94
CA LEU A 93 -5.90 -12.19 -15.34
C LEU A 93 -4.58 -12.26 -16.12
N GLY A 94 -3.45 -12.33 -15.41
CA GLY A 94 -2.10 -12.26 -15.99
C GLY A 94 -1.52 -10.84 -15.95
N PRO A 95 -0.23 -10.68 -16.29
CA PRO A 95 0.39 -9.36 -16.38
C PRO A 95 -0.19 -8.55 -17.54
N ALA A 96 -0.31 -7.24 -17.38
CA ALA A 96 -0.67 -6.35 -18.49
C ALA A 96 0.45 -6.34 -19.54
N THR A 97 0.15 -6.75 -20.77
CA THR A 97 1.11 -6.83 -21.88
C THR A 97 1.06 -5.64 -22.84
N ASP A 98 0.08 -4.77 -22.68
CA ASP A 98 -0.15 -3.59 -23.51
C ASP A 98 -0.70 -2.43 -22.67
N THR A 99 -0.64 -1.22 -23.25
CA THR A 99 -1.04 0.03 -22.59
C THR A 99 -2.54 0.07 -22.28
N GLU A 100 -3.39 -0.53 -23.11
CA GLU A 100 -4.83 -0.53 -22.89
C GLU A 100 -5.19 -1.34 -21.64
N THR A 101 -4.63 -2.54 -21.53
CA THR A 101 -4.79 -3.41 -20.36
C THR A 101 -4.23 -2.77 -19.10
N LEU A 102 -3.06 -2.13 -19.19
CA LEU A 102 -2.47 -1.38 -18.08
C LEU A 102 -3.42 -0.28 -17.58
N ASN A 103 -3.98 0.52 -18.49
CA ASN A 103 -4.93 1.58 -18.12
C ASN A 103 -6.21 1.03 -17.47
N LEU A 104 -6.69 -0.13 -17.91
CA LEU A 104 -7.83 -0.81 -17.28
C LEU A 104 -7.49 -1.29 -15.87
N TYR A 105 -6.25 -1.75 -15.65
CA TYR A 105 -5.78 -2.21 -14.34
C TYR A 105 -5.70 -1.04 -13.36
N GLU A 106 -5.05 0.05 -13.76
CA GLU A 106 -4.99 1.31 -13.00
C GLU A 106 -6.39 1.82 -12.65
N LYS A 107 -7.31 1.86 -13.62
CA LYS A 107 -8.70 2.29 -13.38
C LYS A 107 -9.39 1.42 -12.34
N GLY A 108 -9.16 0.11 -12.37
CA GLY A 108 -9.68 -0.84 -11.39
C GLY A 108 -9.08 -0.62 -9.99
N ALA A 109 -7.78 -0.37 -9.90
CA ALA A 109 -7.08 -0.10 -8.65
C ALA A 109 -7.59 1.20 -8.00
N TRP A 110 -7.56 2.32 -8.73
CA TRP A 110 -8.11 3.61 -8.31
C TRP A 110 -9.59 3.52 -7.93
N GLY A 111 -10.40 2.82 -8.73
CA GLY A 111 -11.83 2.66 -8.44
C GLY A 111 -12.13 1.88 -7.15
N SER A 112 -11.15 1.15 -6.60
CA SER A 112 -11.30 0.38 -5.37
C SER A 112 -10.91 1.14 -4.10
N GLU A 113 -10.08 2.19 -4.21
CA GLU A 113 -9.46 2.87 -3.07
C GLU A 113 -10.47 3.38 -2.03
N ASP A 114 -11.51 4.07 -2.49
CA ASP A 114 -12.54 4.60 -1.59
C ASP A 114 -13.32 3.50 -0.89
N SER A 115 -13.44 2.30 -1.48
CA SER A 115 -14.10 1.17 -0.82
C SER A 115 -13.30 0.67 0.37
N TRP A 116 -11.97 0.57 0.22
CA TRP A 116 -11.07 0.20 1.31
C TRP A 116 -11.10 1.23 2.43
N TRP A 117 -11.04 2.51 2.06
CA TRP A 117 -11.08 3.60 3.03
C TRP A 117 -12.42 3.68 3.78
N GLN A 118 -13.53 3.54 3.07
CA GLN A 118 -14.86 3.49 3.71
C GLN A 118 -15.02 2.29 4.63
N TYR A 119 -14.46 1.13 4.28
CA TYR A 119 -14.46 -0.04 5.17
C TYR A 119 -13.67 0.23 6.44
N TYR A 120 -12.45 0.80 6.32
CA TYR A 120 -11.64 1.21 7.46
C TYR A 120 -12.40 2.17 8.39
N ASN A 121 -13.01 3.22 7.83
CA ASN A 121 -13.75 4.24 8.59
C ASN A 121 -15.00 3.71 9.31
N ARG A 122 -15.59 2.62 8.83
CA ARG A 122 -16.74 1.97 9.51
C ARG A 122 -16.31 1.11 10.70
N GLY A 123 -15.04 1.15 11.09
CA GLY A 123 -14.49 0.38 12.19
C GLY A 123 -14.31 -1.07 11.77
N GLY A 124 -13.59 -1.30 10.67
CA GLY A 124 -13.35 -2.62 10.09
C GLY A 124 -13.07 -3.73 11.13
N LYS A 125 -13.43 -4.96 10.78
CA LYS A 125 -13.40 -6.10 11.71
C LYS A 125 -12.08 -6.85 11.72
#